data_AF-A0A7J8YVV2-F1
#
_entry.id   AF-A0A7J8YVV2-F1
#
_cell.length_a   1.000
_cell.length_b   1.000
_cell.length_c   1.000
_cell.angle_alpha   90.00
_cell.angle_beta   90.00
_cell.angle_gamma   90.00
#
_symmetry.space_group_name_H-M   'P 1'
#
loop_
_entity.id
_entity.type
_entity.pdbx_description
1 polymer ?
#
loop_
_entity_poly.entity_id
_entity_poly.type
_entity_poly.pdbx_seq_one_letter_code
_entity_poly.pdbx_strand_id
1 'polypeptide(L)' 'MFGNQAGLDMLETTSVALQNVSLEKIFDENGRKALFAEFPQVLQQGFMCLQGGICLSSMGRAVSYERAVAWKV' A
#
# COMPACT_ATOMS: atom_id res chain seq x y z
N MET A 1 7.12 -4.17 -5.08
CA MET A 1 5.71 -4.28 -4.65
C MET A 1 4.90 -4.76 -5.84
N PHE A 2 3.90 -5.61 -5.61
CA PHE A 2 2.95 -6.03 -6.64
C PHE A 2 1.56 -5.57 -6.23
N GLY A 3 0.72 -5.26 -7.22
CA GLY A 3 -0.68 -4.89 -7.02
C GLY A 3 -1.52 -5.56 -8.10
N ASN A 4 -2.77 -5.89 -7.76
CA ASN A 4 -3.74 -6.28 -8.77
C ASN A 4 -4.15 -5.07 -9.61
N GLN A 5 -4.91 -5.29 -10.69
CA GLN A 5 -5.33 -4.20 -11.57
C GLN A 5 -6.09 -3.10 -10.83
N ALA A 6 -7.01 -3.46 -9.94
CA ALA A 6 -7.76 -2.48 -9.15
C ALA A 6 -6.85 -1.60 -8.28
N GLY A 7 -5.82 -2.17 -7.66
CA GLY A 7 -4.83 -1.42 -6.87
C GLY A 7 -3.92 -0.54 -7.74
N LEU A 8 -3.58 -0.99 -8.95
CA LEU A 8 -2.83 -0.18 -9.91
C LEU A 8 -3.65 1.01 -10.42
N ASP A 9 -4.92 0.77 -10.75
CA ASP A 9 -5.87 1.82 -11.17
C ASP A 9 -6.09 2.83 -10.03
N MET A 10 -6.29 2.33 -8.81
CA MET A 10 -6.42 3.14 -7.60
C MET A 10 -5.20 4.04 -7.38
N LEU A 11 -3.99 3.51 -7.55
CA LEU A 11 -2.74 4.25 -7.38
C LEU A 11 -2.34 5.05 -8.63
N GLU A 12 -3.16 5.04 -9.68
CA GLU A 12 -2.86 5.66 -10.97
C GLU A 12 -1.47 5.29 -11.48
N THR A 13 -1.13 4.00 -11.44
CA THR A 13 0.21 3.51 -11.75
C THR A 13 0.18 2.20 -12.52
N THR A 14 1.34 1.72 -12.94
CA THR A 14 1.49 0.46 -13.67
C THR A 14 2.31 -0.52 -12.85
N SER A 15 2.23 -1.83 -13.15
CA SER A 15 3.03 -2.83 -12.43
C SER A 15 4.54 -2.55 -12.51
N VAL A 16 5.01 -1.94 -13.61
CA VAL A 16 6.43 -1.58 -13.77
C VAL A 16 6.75 -0.34 -12.95
N ALA A 17 5.91 0.70 -13.01
CA ALA A 17 6.11 1.92 -12.24
C ALA A 17 6.00 1.69 -10.73
N LEU A 18 5.13 0.79 -10.29
CA LEU A 18 4.92 0.42 -8.88
C LEU A 18 6.20 -0.07 -8.19
N GLN A 19 7.10 -0.72 -8.93
CA GLN A 19 8.38 -1.19 -8.39
C GLN A 19 9.32 -0.04 -8.02
N ASN A 20 9.12 1.14 -8.62
CA ASN A 20 9.93 2.34 -8.40
C ASN A 20 9.28 3.33 -7.42
N VAL A 21 8.07 3.03 -6.92
CA VAL A 21 7.38 3.89 -5.95
C VAL A 21 7.84 3.54 -4.53
N SER A 22 8.32 4.54 -3.78
CA SER A 22 8.60 4.38 -2.36
C SER A 22 7.30 4.39 -1.55
N LEU A 23 7.22 3.56 -0.50
CA LEU A 23 6.05 3.53 0.40
C LEU A 23 5.76 4.90 1.04
N GLU A 24 6.79 5.74 1.20
CA GLU A 24 6.68 7.11 1.71
C GLU A 24 5.92 8.06 0.78
N LYS A 25 5.85 7.75 -0.52
CA LYS A 25 5.05 8.52 -1.47
C LYS A 25 3.59 8.10 -1.48
N ILE A 26 3.29 6.91 -0.96
CA ILE A 26 1.93 6.32 -0.95
C ILE A 26 1.24 6.56 0.39
N PHE A 27 1.96 6.36 1.49
CA PHE A 27 1.42 6.49 2.83
C PHE A 27 1.97 7.74 3.53
N ASP A 28 1.08 8.45 4.23
CA ASP A 28 1.45 9.54 5.11
C ASP A 28 2.21 9.01 6.36
N GLU A 29 2.58 9.91 7.28
CA GLU A 29 3.30 9.51 8.49
C GLU A 29 2.54 8.48 9.34
N ASN A 30 1.23 8.63 9.47
CA ASN A 30 0.40 7.74 10.27
C ASN A 30 0.28 6.36 9.60
N GLY A 31 0.05 6.32 8.29
CA GLY A 31 0.02 5.10 7.50
C GLY A 31 1.35 4.35 7.55
N ARG A 32 2.48 5.06 7.52
CA ARG A 32 3.80 4.47 7.70
C ARG A 32 3.98 3.86 9.09
N LYS A 33 3.62 4.58 10.15
CA LYS A 33 3.72 4.07 11.53
C LYS A 33 2.87 2.80 11.71
N ALA A 34 1.65 2.79 11.16
CA ALA A 34 0.79 1.61 11.16
C ALA A 34 1.44 0.45 10.40
N LEU A 35 1.95 0.70 9.19
CA LEU A 35 2.62 -0.33 8.40
C LEU A 35 3.83 -0.92 9.13
N PHE A 36 4.67 -0.09 9.77
CA PHE A 36 5.83 -0.55 10.53
C PHE A 36 5.46 -1.34 11.78
N ALA A 37 4.42 -0.93 12.50
CA ALA A 37 3.93 -1.64 13.69
C ALA A 37 3.43 -3.05 13.34
N GLU A 38 2.80 -3.18 12.18
CA GLU A 38 2.22 -4.44 11.71
C GLU A 38 3.22 -5.29 10.89
N PHE A 39 4.36 -4.71 10.48
CA PHE A 39 5.38 -5.41 9.68
C PHE A 39 5.88 -6.73 10.29
N PRO A 40 6.12 -6.83 11.62
CA PRO A 40 6.48 -8.10 12.25
C PRO A 40 5.42 -9.18 12.09
N GLN A 41 4.13 -8.82 12.10
CA GLN A 41 3.04 -9.76 11.86
C GLN A 41 3.03 -10.24 10.42
N VAL A 42 3.32 -9.36 9.46
CA VAL A 42 3.49 -9.75 8.04
C VAL A 42 4.61 -10.78 7.88
N LEU A 43 5.72 -10.59 8.58
CA LEU A 43 6.85 -11.53 8.54
C LEU A 43 6.50 -12.90 9.14
N GLN A 44 5.59 -12.95 10.13
CA GLN A 44 5.18 -14.20 10.79
C GLN A 44 4.02 -14.91 10.07
N GLN A 45 2.98 -14.17 9.65
CA GLN A 45 1.77 -14.71 9.04
C GLN A 45 1.85 -14.77 7.50
N GLY A 46 2.80 -14.06 6.89
CA GLY A 46 2.99 -13.97 5.45
C GLY A 46 2.11 -12.91 4.78
N PHE A 47 1.12 -12.36 5.48
CA PHE A 47 0.21 -11.33 4.99
C PHE A 47 -0.21 -10.35 6.10
N MET A 48 -0.83 -9.26 5.68
CA MET A 48 -1.36 -8.18 6.50
C MET A 48 -2.69 -7.73 5.93
N CYS A 49 -3.67 -7.46 6.78
CA CYS A 49 -4.94 -6.86 6.42
C CYS A 49 -5.01 -5.43 6.97
N LEU A 50 -4.83 -4.45 6.09
CA LEU A 50 -5.02 -3.05 6.42
C LEU A 50 -6.52 -2.76 6.45
N GLN A 51 -6.97 -2.19 7.57
CA GLN A 51 -8.30 -1.60 7.69
C GLN A 51 -8.40 -0.35 6.81
N GLY A 52 -9.62 0.10 6.53
CA GLY A 52 -9.86 1.21 5.61
C GLY A 52 -9.05 2.46 5.95
N GLY A 53 -8.61 3.16 4.91
CA GLY A 53 -7.70 4.28 5.04
C GLY A 53 -7.59 5.11 3.76
N ILE A 54 -6.66 6.06 3.78
CA ILE A 54 -6.34 6.92 2.65
C ILE A 54 -4.87 6.68 2.26
N CYS A 55 -4.61 6.64 0.96
CA CYS A 55 -3.27 6.66 0.39
C CYS A 55 -3.18 7.72 -0.71
N LEU A 56 -1.98 7.99 -1.19
CA LEU A 56 -1.72 8.88 -2.31
C LEU A 56 -1.46 8.08 -3.58
N SER A 57 -2.12 8.49 -4.68
CA SER A 57 -1.81 7.99 -6.02
C SER A 57 -0.45 8.52 -6.49
N SER A 58 0.07 7.96 -7.58
CA SER A 58 1.32 8.41 -8.20
C SER A 58 1.28 9.89 -8.62
N MET A 59 0.07 10.42 -8.83
CA MET A 59 -0.21 11.81 -9.18
C MET A 59 -0.44 12.71 -7.95
N GLY A 60 -0.27 12.18 -6.73
CA GLY A 60 -0.43 12.91 -5.47
C GLY A 60 -1.88 13.13 -5.04
N ARG A 61 -2.85 12.41 -5.62
CA ARG A 61 -4.25 12.52 -5.24
C ARG A 61 -4.58 11.58 -4.08
N ALA A 62 -5.39 12.05 -3.15
CA ALA A 62 -5.88 11.20 -2.06
C ALA A 62 -6.89 10.18 -2.59
N VAL A 63 -6.70 8.91 -2.22
CA VAL A 63 -7.56 7.80 -2.60
C VAL A 63 -7.91 6.98 -1.37
N SER A 64 -9.21 6.80 -1.13
CA SER A 64 -9.71 5.99 -0.02
C SER A 64 -9.88 4.55 -0.43
N TYR A 65 -9.55 3.64 0.49
CA TYR A 65 -9.80 2.20 0.35
C TYR A 65 -10.51 1.69 1.60
N GLU A 66 -11.39 0.70 1.44
CA GLU A 66 -12.10 0.08 2.57
C GLU A 66 -11.28 -1.03 3.21
N ARG A 67 -10.46 -1.73 2.41
CA ARG A 67 -9.57 -2.80 2.84
C ARG A 67 -8.42 -2.95 1.85
N ALA A 68 -7.23 -3.20 2.37
CA ALA A 68 -6.10 -3.61 1.55
C ALA A 68 -5.43 -4.82 2.20
N VAL A 69 -4.92 -5.74 1.38
CA VAL A 69 -4.13 -6.87 1.84
C VAL A 69 -2.75 -6.75 1.23
N ALA A 70 -1.73 -6.75 2.07
CA ALA A 70 -0.35 -6.82 1.64
C ALA A 70 0.22 -8.18 2.06
N TRP A 71 0.97 -8.83 1.19
CA TRP A 71 1.63 -10.08 1.52
C TRP A 71 3.02 -10.12 0.93
N LYS A 72 3.87 -10.93 1.55
CA LYS A 72 5.19 -11.22 0.99
C LYS A 72 4.99 -12.15 -0.22
N VAL A 73 5.52 -11.73 -1.37
CA VAL A 73 5.61 -12.54 -2.60
C VAL A 73 7.02 -13.06 -2.76
#